data_AF-A0A3P3U1X1-F1
#
_entry.id   AF-A0A3P3U1X1-F1
#
_cell.length_a   1.000
_cell.length_b   1.000
_cell.length_c   1.000
_cell.angle_alpha   90.00
_cell.angle_beta   90.00
_cell.angle_gamma   90.00
#
_symmetry.space_group_name_H-M   'P 1'
#
loop_
_entity.id
_entity.type
_entity.pdbx_description
1 polymer ?
#
loop_
_entity_poly.entity_id
_entity_poly.type
_entity_poly.pdbx_seq_one_letter_code
_entity_poly.pdbx_strand_id
1 'polypeptide(L)'
;MKQISDPAKQVTDNLEYMIQNTEVPELNLGERIVEQMNHANTELNRRNRSKNNRIKRVVAASGVAAALGFGIIGSGFVSPVMANALSQVPLIGNIFQQYGDPGLQASVANGLYQPVQAKDSHNDMTFESTGYIYDGTRISIALKRDGQADAKLLGERMDNGDTDISGKGVLKDIRMYINGKEYFTGSYTMSDGDTRDTAILEFNDSLPITLPNADPDDVRRPEPLGDSFELKLEATLTGAEQPYVLTFPVKKNTENLVLKPEAVKSHDGFRFALDKLELTPITTRLTITGQGELASLGDEYKLPDEELYAGKHRFGFDICDESNNLLEELPGNLMNFIGGQYVFDYSFTPFKETPKSITIKPYVLSQDKSSGKYKEKKYLSELEFHVDVN
;
A
#
# COMPACT_ATOMS: atom_id res chain seq x y z
N MET A 1 14.56 -2.18 63.75
CA MET A 1 14.53 -1.40 62.50
C MET A 1 13.94 -2.30 61.41
N LYS A 2 12.77 -1.95 60.88
CA LYS A 2 12.16 -2.67 59.74
C LYS A 2 12.85 -2.20 58.47
N GLN A 3 13.35 -3.14 57.67
CA GLN A 3 13.80 -2.90 56.30
C GLN A 3 12.58 -2.40 55.50
N ILE A 4 12.65 -1.16 55.03
CA ILE A 4 11.66 -0.61 54.11
C ILE A 4 12.03 -1.21 52.75
N SER A 5 11.22 -2.16 52.27
CA SER A 5 11.36 -2.72 50.93
C SER A 5 11.07 -1.63 49.90
N ASP A 6 11.96 -1.49 48.92
CA ASP A 6 11.79 -0.57 47.80
C ASP A 6 10.53 -0.95 47.00
N PRO A 7 9.50 -0.07 46.94
CA PRO A 7 8.26 -0.35 46.24
C PRO A 7 8.47 -0.67 44.76
N ALA A 8 9.49 -0.08 44.12
CA ALA A 8 9.77 -0.33 42.71
C ALA A 8 10.23 -1.76 42.48
N LYS A 9 11.04 -2.29 43.41
CA LYS A 9 11.56 -3.66 43.35
C LYS A 9 10.46 -4.70 43.57
N GLN A 10 9.50 -4.38 44.44
CA GLN A 10 8.35 -5.25 44.69
C GLN A 10 7.38 -5.30 43.49
N VAL A 11 7.31 -4.24 42.69
CA VAL A 11 6.51 -4.20 41.46
C VAL A 11 7.18 -5.01 40.35
N THR A 12 8.50 -4.90 40.19
CA THR A 12 9.24 -5.69 39.18
C THR A 12 9.21 -7.18 39.48
N ASP A 13 9.40 -7.58 40.74
CA ASP A 13 9.39 -8.99 41.13
C ASP A 13 7.98 -9.60 40.93
N ASN A 14 6.92 -8.82 41.17
CA ASN A 14 5.54 -9.24 40.88
C ASN A 14 5.24 -9.34 39.38
N LEU A 15 5.80 -8.44 38.56
CA LEU A 15 5.64 -8.50 37.10
C LEU A 15 6.36 -9.71 36.51
N GLU A 16 7.58 -10.02 36.96
CA GLU A 16 8.30 -11.23 36.54
C GLU A 16 7.56 -12.50 36.95
N TYR A 17 7.00 -12.54 38.17
CA TYR A 17 6.17 -13.66 38.62
C TYR A 17 4.89 -13.83 37.78
N MET A 18 4.24 -12.73 37.38
CA MET A 18 3.07 -12.78 36.51
C MET A 18 3.43 -13.20 35.09
N ILE A 19 4.54 -12.72 34.51
CA ILE A 19 4.97 -13.10 33.15
C ILE A 19 5.36 -14.58 33.10
N GLN A 20 6.03 -15.10 34.12
CA GLN A 20 6.44 -16.52 34.16
C GLN A 20 5.28 -17.49 34.41
N ASN A 21 4.21 -17.05 35.07
CA ASN A 21 3.07 -17.90 35.44
C ASN A 21 1.78 -17.60 34.66
N THR A 22 1.81 -16.63 33.74
CA THR A 22 0.71 -16.46 32.78
C THR A 22 0.92 -17.49 31.68
N GLU A 23 0.12 -18.55 31.69
CA GLU A 23 -0.05 -19.40 30.51
C GLU A 23 -0.57 -18.50 29.38
N VAL A 24 0.33 -18.16 28.45
CA VAL A 24 -0.05 -17.48 27.21
C VAL A 24 -0.97 -18.45 26.48
N PRO A 25 -2.25 -18.12 26.24
CA PRO A 25 -3.09 -18.97 25.44
C PRO A 25 -2.39 -19.10 24.09
N GLU A 26 -2.11 -20.32 23.63
CA GLU A 26 -1.77 -20.54 22.23
C GLU A 26 -2.94 -19.97 21.42
N LEU A 27 -2.76 -18.76 20.92
CA LEU A 27 -3.71 -18.11 20.02
C LEU A 27 -3.60 -18.87 18.71
N ASN A 28 -4.33 -19.97 18.62
CA ASN A 28 -4.49 -20.76 17.41
C ASN A 28 -5.41 -20.00 16.44
N LEU A 29 -4.93 -18.83 16.00
CA LEU A 29 -5.62 -17.88 15.12
C LEU A 29 -6.00 -18.56 13.80
N GLY A 30 -5.18 -19.50 13.33
CA GLY A 30 -5.50 -20.35 12.18
C GLY A 30 -6.78 -21.16 12.38
N GLU A 31 -6.95 -21.80 13.54
CA GLU A 31 -8.18 -22.55 13.86
C GLU A 31 -9.39 -21.62 13.95
N ARG A 32 -9.24 -20.44 14.57
CA ARG A 32 -10.33 -19.46 14.69
C ARG A 32 -10.79 -18.89 13.35
N ILE A 33 -9.87 -18.66 12.42
CA ILE A 33 -10.17 -18.23 11.06
C ILE A 33 -10.91 -19.35 10.32
N VAL A 34 -10.44 -20.59 10.42
CA VAL A 34 -11.10 -21.76 9.82
C VAL A 34 -12.49 -21.97 10.41
N GLU A 35 -12.66 -21.78 11.71
CA GLU A 35 -13.95 -21.91 12.41
C GLU A 35 -14.93 -20.81 11.98
N GLN A 36 -14.49 -19.54 11.91
CA GLN A 36 -15.30 -18.43 11.41
C GLN A 36 -15.71 -18.62 9.94
N MET A 37 -14.80 -19.10 9.09
CA MET A 37 -15.11 -19.42 7.69
C MET A 37 -16.11 -20.58 7.57
N ASN A 38 -15.99 -21.60 8.41
CA ASN A 38 -16.93 -22.72 8.44
C ASN A 38 -18.32 -22.30 8.94
N HIS A 39 -18.38 -21.40 9.92
CA HIS A 39 -19.64 -20.82 10.40
C HIS A 39 -20.32 -19.96 9.32
N ALA A 40 -19.57 -19.09 8.62
CA ALA A 40 -20.10 -18.30 7.51
C ALA A 40 -20.61 -19.19 6.36
N ASN A 41 -19.89 -20.27 6.04
CA ASN A 41 -20.29 -21.24 5.02
C ASN A 41 -21.52 -22.07 5.41
N THR A 42 -21.69 -22.42 6.68
CA THR A 42 -22.88 -23.16 7.16
C THR A 42 -24.12 -22.27 7.18
N GLU A 43 -23.99 -20.99 7.52
CA GLU A 43 -25.07 -20.01 7.45
C GLU A 43 -25.55 -19.77 6.00
N LEU A 44 -24.62 -19.70 5.04
CA LEU A 44 -24.91 -19.52 3.61
C LEU A 44 -25.53 -20.79 2.98
N ASN A 45 -25.06 -21.98 3.36
CA ASN A 45 -25.64 -23.25 2.90
C ASN A 45 -27.06 -23.50 3.44
N ARG A 46 -27.43 -22.90 4.58
CA ARG A 46 -28.79 -22.96 5.11
C ARG A 46 -29.77 -22.07 4.33
N ARG A 47 -29.30 -20.98 3.71
CA ARG A 47 -30.13 -20.06 2.91
C ARG A 47 -30.35 -20.53 1.46
N ASN A 48 -29.52 -21.42 0.92
CA ASN A 48 -29.59 -21.86 -0.48
C ASN A 48 -30.24 -23.22 -0.73
N ARG A 49 -30.89 -23.85 0.25
CA ARG A 49 -31.73 -25.05 0.01
C ARG A 49 -33.16 -24.67 -0.36
N SER A 50 -33.35 -24.10 -1.55
CA SER A 50 -34.66 -24.08 -2.20
C SER A 50 -34.56 -23.97 -3.72
N LYS A 51 -34.95 -25.07 -4.38
CA LYS A 51 -35.42 -25.26 -5.77
C LYS A 51 -34.40 -25.50 -6.92
N ASN A 52 -34.44 -26.78 -7.33
CA ASN A 52 -34.49 -27.34 -8.70
C ASN A 52 -33.26 -27.41 -9.62
N ASN A 53 -32.67 -28.61 -9.64
CA ASN A 53 -32.40 -29.51 -10.77
C ASN A 53 -32.55 -28.97 -12.22
N ARG A 54 -31.42 -28.90 -12.94
CA ARG A 54 -31.13 -29.62 -14.21
C ARG A 54 -29.97 -28.95 -14.96
N ILE A 55 -28.76 -29.52 -14.92
CA ILE A 55 -27.81 -29.38 -16.04
C ILE A 55 -27.14 -30.73 -16.28
N LYS A 56 -27.25 -31.18 -17.54
CA LYS A 56 -26.81 -32.50 -18.02
C LYS A 56 -25.30 -32.51 -18.28
N ARG A 57 -24.73 -33.69 -18.07
CA ARG A 57 -23.35 -34.10 -18.38
C ARG A 57 -22.97 -33.81 -19.83
N VAL A 58 -21.76 -33.28 -20.04
CA VAL A 58 -20.88 -33.64 -21.16
C VAL A 58 -19.47 -33.73 -20.60
N VAL A 59 -18.93 -34.94 -20.58
CA VAL A 59 -17.50 -35.23 -20.45
C VAL A 59 -17.08 -35.78 -21.81
N ALA A 60 -16.12 -35.14 -22.45
CA ALA A 60 -15.30 -35.75 -23.49
C ALA A 60 -13.93 -35.09 -23.45
N ALA A 61 -12.93 -35.93 -23.17
CA ALA A 61 -11.54 -35.59 -22.94
C ALA A 61 -10.78 -35.38 -24.25
N SER A 62 -9.77 -34.50 -24.25
CA SER A 62 -8.47 -34.70 -24.94
C SER A 62 -7.54 -33.49 -24.74
N GLY A 63 -6.26 -33.76 -24.44
CA GLY A 63 -5.16 -32.84 -24.71
C GLY A 63 -4.55 -32.17 -23.48
N VAL A 64 -3.36 -32.64 -23.06
CA VAL A 64 -2.46 -31.92 -22.15
C VAL A 64 -2.05 -30.60 -22.82
N ALA A 65 -2.45 -29.48 -22.22
CA ALA A 65 -1.82 -28.18 -22.41
C ALA A 65 -2.02 -27.35 -21.13
N ALA A 66 -0.92 -26.81 -20.62
CA ALA A 66 -0.90 -25.87 -19.51
C ALA A 66 -1.71 -24.61 -19.87
N ALA A 67 -2.85 -24.43 -19.21
CA ALA A 67 -3.59 -23.17 -19.13
C ALA A 67 -4.62 -23.30 -17.99
N LEU A 68 -4.19 -23.12 -16.74
CA LEU A 68 -5.12 -22.83 -15.65
C LEU A 68 -5.49 -21.34 -15.73
N GLY A 69 -6.22 -20.99 -16.78
CA GLY A 69 -6.73 -19.65 -17.05
C GLY A 69 -8.18 -19.74 -17.53
N PHE A 70 -9.05 -19.04 -16.79
CA PHE A 70 -10.46 -18.75 -17.06
C PHE A 70 -11.51 -19.79 -16.64
N GLY A 71 -12.06 -19.53 -15.46
CA GLY A 71 -13.33 -20.09 -15.00
C GLY A 71 -13.80 -19.45 -13.71
N ILE A 72 -14.34 -18.23 -13.79
CA ILE A 72 -15.48 -17.64 -13.04
C ILE A 72 -15.32 -16.10 -13.09
N ILE A 73 -15.96 -15.50 -14.09
CA ILE A 73 -16.38 -14.10 -14.04
C ILE A 73 -17.80 -14.13 -13.44
N GLY A 74 -18.00 -13.49 -12.30
CA GLY A 74 -19.33 -13.18 -11.78
C GLY A 74 -19.44 -13.23 -10.26
N SER A 75 -19.61 -12.05 -9.65
CA SER A 75 -19.91 -11.78 -8.22
C SER A 75 -18.83 -12.20 -7.20
N GLY A 76 -18.57 -11.31 -6.25
CA GLY A 76 -17.52 -11.42 -5.23
C GLY A 76 -17.67 -12.63 -4.30
N PHE A 77 -17.22 -13.80 -4.75
CA PHE A 77 -17.12 -15.01 -3.95
C PHE A 77 -15.69 -15.54 -4.02
N VAL A 78 -15.10 -15.75 -2.84
CA VAL A 78 -13.85 -16.52 -2.68
C VAL A 78 -14.11 -17.92 -3.23
N SER A 79 -13.49 -18.27 -4.36
CA SER A 79 -13.60 -19.61 -4.96
C SER A 79 -13.13 -20.67 -3.94
N PRO A 80 -13.77 -21.85 -3.83
CA PRO A 80 -13.27 -22.95 -3.00
C PRO A 80 -11.83 -23.36 -3.30
N VAL A 81 -11.37 -23.13 -4.54
CA VAL A 81 -9.96 -23.33 -4.94
C VAL A 81 -9.06 -22.28 -4.27
N MET A 82 -9.54 -21.05 -4.12
CA MET A 82 -8.86 -19.94 -3.44
C MET A 82 -8.77 -20.17 -1.93
N ALA A 83 -9.86 -20.64 -1.30
CA ALA A 83 -9.86 -21.01 0.12
C ALA A 83 -8.89 -22.17 0.42
N ASN A 84 -8.81 -23.16 -0.47
CA ASN A 84 -7.89 -24.28 -0.33
C ASN A 84 -6.43 -23.84 -0.55
N ALA A 85 -6.16 -22.95 -1.52
CA ALA A 85 -4.82 -22.37 -1.71
C ALA A 85 -4.37 -21.51 -0.51
N LEU A 86 -5.27 -20.68 0.03
CA LEU A 86 -5.04 -19.90 1.27
C LEU A 86 -4.76 -20.80 2.48
N SER A 87 -5.44 -21.94 2.58
CA SER A 87 -5.24 -22.89 3.69
C SER A 87 -3.96 -23.72 3.62
N GLN A 88 -3.30 -23.77 2.45
CA GLN A 88 -2.17 -24.66 2.20
C GLN A 88 -0.81 -23.96 2.11
N VAL A 89 -0.74 -22.63 2.26
CA VAL A 89 0.54 -21.90 2.26
C VAL A 89 0.72 -21.16 3.60
N PRO A 90 1.63 -21.63 4.48
CA PRO A 90 1.82 -21.09 5.83
C PRO A 90 2.29 -19.62 5.94
N LEU A 91 2.54 -18.90 4.83
CA LEU A 91 3.16 -17.56 4.82
C LEU A 91 2.26 -16.41 4.35
N ILE A 92 1.10 -16.69 3.76
CA ILE A 92 0.47 -15.77 2.79
C ILE A 92 -0.21 -14.52 3.40
N GLY A 93 -0.66 -14.57 4.66
CA GLY A 93 -1.24 -13.40 5.33
C GLY A 93 -0.24 -12.56 6.14
N ASN A 94 0.91 -13.13 6.50
CA ASN A 94 1.76 -12.58 7.55
C ASN A 94 2.63 -11.40 7.06
N ILE A 95 3.03 -11.41 5.79
CA ILE A 95 3.85 -10.34 5.19
C ILE A 95 3.19 -8.97 5.31
N PHE A 96 1.86 -8.89 5.12
CA PHE A 96 1.10 -7.63 5.24
C PHE A 96 0.66 -7.33 6.67
N GLN A 97 0.49 -8.34 7.53
CA GLN A 97 0.11 -8.16 8.93
C GLN A 97 1.24 -7.56 9.78
N GLN A 98 2.50 -7.85 9.45
CA GLN A 98 3.65 -7.32 10.16
C GLN A 98 4.17 -6.00 9.57
N TYR A 99 3.57 -5.54 8.48
CA TYR A 99 3.93 -4.29 7.83
C TYR A 99 3.37 -3.09 8.59
N GLY A 100 4.10 -1.97 8.64
CA GLY A 100 3.74 -0.77 9.41
C GLY A 100 2.55 0.04 8.86
N ASP A 101 1.85 -0.46 7.85
CA ASP A 101 0.69 0.18 7.24
C ASP A 101 -0.63 -0.43 7.78
N PRO A 102 -1.41 0.33 8.57
CA PRO A 102 -2.68 -0.15 9.13
C PRO A 102 -3.71 -0.59 8.09
N GLY A 103 -3.71 0.02 6.91
CA GLY A 103 -4.59 -0.35 5.80
C GLY A 103 -4.25 -1.72 5.24
N LEU A 104 -2.96 -2.02 5.03
CA LEU A 104 -2.53 -3.34 4.59
C LEU A 104 -2.77 -4.41 5.66
N GLN A 105 -2.54 -4.11 6.94
CA GLN A 105 -2.88 -5.02 8.04
C GLN A 105 -4.39 -5.34 8.06
N ALA A 106 -5.24 -4.31 7.94
CA ALA A 106 -6.70 -4.47 7.92
C ALA A 106 -7.18 -5.22 6.66
N SER A 107 -6.50 -5.07 5.53
CA SER A 107 -6.89 -5.68 4.24
C SER A 107 -6.97 -7.21 4.31
N VAL A 108 -6.04 -7.84 5.04
CA VAL A 108 -5.97 -9.29 5.18
C VAL A 108 -7.16 -9.78 6.01
N ALA A 109 -7.45 -9.11 7.13
CA ALA A 109 -8.60 -9.42 7.98
C ALA A 109 -9.94 -9.26 7.25
N ASN A 110 -10.02 -8.30 6.32
CA ASN A 110 -11.21 -8.01 5.53
C ASN A 110 -11.32 -8.80 4.22
N GLY A 111 -10.41 -9.76 3.97
CA GLY A 111 -10.47 -10.61 2.78
C GLY A 111 -10.15 -9.90 1.46
N LEU A 112 -9.43 -8.78 1.51
CA LEU A 112 -9.04 -8.01 0.32
C LEU A 112 -7.80 -8.57 -0.38
N TYR A 113 -7.02 -9.39 0.32
CA TYR A 113 -5.88 -10.10 -0.26
C TYR A 113 -6.33 -11.11 -1.32
N GLN A 114 -5.70 -11.04 -2.49
CA GLN A 114 -5.94 -11.95 -3.61
C GLN A 114 -4.70 -12.78 -3.89
N PRO A 115 -4.73 -14.10 -3.65
CA PRO A 115 -3.59 -14.96 -3.90
C PRO A 115 -3.33 -15.09 -5.40
N VAL A 116 -2.06 -15.15 -5.78
CA VAL A 116 -1.61 -15.52 -7.12
C VAL A 116 -0.54 -16.58 -7.01
N GLN A 117 -0.40 -17.40 -8.04
CA GLN A 117 0.67 -18.41 -8.12
C GLN A 117 1.54 -18.10 -9.35
N ALA A 118 2.01 -16.87 -9.43
CA ALA A 118 2.94 -16.44 -10.45
C ALA A 118 4.35 -16.66 -9.95
N LYS A 119 5.12 -17.52 -10.62
CA LYS A 119 6.50 -17.83 -10.26
C LYS A 119 7.33 -18.11 -11.49
N ASP A 120 8.62 -17.88 -11.35
CA ASP A 120 9.63 -18.21 -12.34
C ASP A 120 10.86 -18.77 -11.62
N SER A 121 11.53 -19.72 -12.26
CA SER A 121 12.62 -20.48 -11.65
C SER A 121 13.81 -20.56 -12.60
N HIS A 122 14.96 -20.06 -12.16
CA HIS A 122 16.22 -20.20 -12.85
C HIS A 122 17.21 -20.95 -11.95
N ASN A 123 17.76 -22.05 -12.47
CA ASN A 123 18.72 -22.89 -11.74
C ASN A 123 18.19 -23.31 -10.35
N ASP A 124 18.83 -22.84 -9.28
CA ASP A 124 18.56 -23.17 -7.89
C ASP A 124 17.73 -22.10 -7.15
N MET A 125 17.14 -21.16 -7.89
CA MET A 125 16.39 -20.05 -7.32
C MET A 125 15.04 -19.86 -8.01
N THR A 126 14.02 -19.58 -7.21
CA THR A 126 12.65 -19.30 -7.64
C THR A 126 12.25 -17.95 -7.11
N PHE A 127 11.68 -17.13 -7.97
CA PHE A 127 11.06 -15.86 -7.59
C PHE A 127 9.56 -15.97 -7.84
N GLU A 128 8.75 -15.55 -6.88
CA GLU A 128 7.30 -15.68 -6.95
C GLU A 128 6.58 -14.46 -6.38
N SER A 129 5.37 -14.23 -6.89
CA SER A 129 4.37 -13.41 -6.22
C SER A 129 3.36 -14.35 -5.58
N THR A 130 3.17 -14.19 -4.27
CA THR A 130 2.21 -15.00 -3.51
C THR A 130 0.79 -14.45 -3.61
N GLY A 131 0.66 -13.15 -3.88
CA GLY A 131 -0.61 -12.45 -4.01
C GLY A 131 -0.46 -10.94 -3.96
N TYR A 132 -1.58 -10.25 -4.04
CA TYR A 132 -1.64 -8.80 -4.04
C TYR A 132 -2.89 -8.28 -3.34
N ILE A 133 -2.88 -7.00 -3.00
CA ILE A 133 -4.03 -6.21 -2.58
C ILE A 133 -4.15 -5.06 -3.56
N TYR A 134 -5.35 -4.81 -4.07
CA TYR A 134 -5.60 -3.69 -4.99
C TYR A 134 -6.97 -3.09 -4.74
N ASP A 135 -6.98 -1.81 -4.35
CA ASP A 135 -8.21 -1.08 -4.01
C ASP A 135 -8.61 -0.03 -5.06
N GLY A 136 -7.90 0.05 -6.18
CA GLY A 136 -8.10 1.10 -7.19
C GLY A 136 -7.24 2.35 -6.98
N THR A 137 -6.79 2.62 -5.76
CA THR A 137 -5.95 3.78 -5.43
C THR A 137 -4.48 3.45 -5.33
N ARG A 138 -4.15 2.22 -4.90
CA ARG A 138 -2.81 1.64 -4.86
C ARG A 138 -2.87 0.12 -4.97
N ILE A 139 -1.76 -0.47 -5.42
CA ILE A 139 -1.53 -1.91 -5.42
C ILE A 139 -0.33 -2.23 -4.53
N SER A 140 -0.45 -3.31 -3.76
CA SER A 140 0.63 -3.84 -2.92
C SER A 140 0.79 -5.34 -3.20
N ILE A 141 2.00 -5.77 -3.56
CA ILE A 141 2.29 -7.11 -4.08
C ILE A 141 3.29 -7.80 -3.15
N ALA A 142 2.95 -9.01 -2.70
CA ALA A 142 3.80 -9.83 -1.85
C ALA A 142 4.74 -10.69 -2.70
N LEU A 143 6.03 -10.33 -2.70
CA LEU A 143 7.10 -11.00 -3.43
C LEU A 143 7.87 -11.93 -2.49
N LYS A 144 8.28 -13.08 -3.01
CA LYS A 144 9.07 -14.08 -2.29
C LYS A 144 10.11 -14.71 -3.19
N ARG A 145 11.26 -15.03 -2.59
CA ARG A 145 12.34 -15.77 -3.23
C ARG A 145 12.60 -17.06 -2.45
N ASP A 146 12.73 -18.18 -3.15
CA ASP A 146 13.22 -19.43 -2.58
C ASP A 146 14.52 -19.85 -3.28
N GLY A 147 15.45 -20.46 -2.57
CA GLY A 147 16.70 -20.97 -3.14
C GLY A 147 17.94 -20.62 -2.34
N GLN A 148 19.13 -20.86 -2.92
CA GLN A 148 20.40 -20.52 -2.27
C GLN A 148 20.77 -19.06 -2.53
N ALA A 149 20.29 -18.18 -1.65
CA ALA A 149 20.72 -16.79 -1.53
C ALA A 149 21.59 -16.61 -0.27
N ASP A 150 22.49 -15.63 -0.30
CA ASP A 150 23.41 -15.32 0.81
C ASP A 150 23.13 -13.95 1.47
N ALA A 151 22.19 -13.17 0.92
CA ALA A 151 21.74 -11.88 1.45
C ALA A 151 20.21 -11.80 1.48
N LYS A 152 19.64 -10.82 2.20
CA LYS A 152 18.21 -10.50 2.11
C LYS A 152 17.76 -10.19 0.68
N LEU A 153 16.46 -10.32 0.41
CA LEU A 153 15.90 -10.02 -0.91
C LEU A 153 16.18 -8.58 -1.36
N LEU A 154 16.13 -7.61 -0.43
CA LEU A 154 16.42 -6.20 -0.72
C LEU A 154 17.83 -5.76 -0.36
N GLY A 155 18.74 -6.70 -0.08
CA GLY A 155 20.11 -6.42 0.34
C GLY A 155 20.25 -6.18 1.86
N GLU A 156 21.49 -6.03 2.31
CA GLU A 156 21.80 -5.89 3.74
C GLU A 156 22.10 -4.44 4.11
N ARG A 157 21.48 -3.95 5.18
CA ARG A 157 21.65 -2.57 5.63
C ARG A 157 22.98 -2.40 6.36
N MET A 158 23.81 -1.48 5.88
CA MET A 158 25.12 -1.19 6.46
C MET A 158 25.08 -0.02 7.47
N ASP A 159 26.01 -0.02 8.42
CA ASP A 159 26.13 1.00 9.48
C ASP A 159 26.24 2.44 8.94
N ASN A 160 26.84 2.60 7.75
CA ASN A 160 27.11 3.89 7.14
C ASN A 160 25.89 4.54 6.47
N GLY A 161 24.75 3.85 6.39
CA GLY A 161 23.60 4.37 5.66
C GLY A 161 23.35 3.75 4.29
N ASP A 162 24.23 2.88 3.80
CA ASP A 162 24.06 2.21 2.51
C ASP A 162 23.40 0.83 2.64
N THR A 163 23.00 0.27 1.49
CA THR A 163 22.52 -1.10 1.36
C THR A 163 23.49 -1.89 0.49
N ASP A 164 24.03 -2.99 1.01
CA ASP A 164 24.83 -3.93 0.25
C ASP A 164 23.94 -4.81 -0.63
N ILE A 165 24.07 -4.62 -1.94
CA ILE A 165 23.33 -5.34 -2.98
C ILE A 165 24.22 -6.34 -3.75
N SER A 166 25.41 -6.67 -3.23
CA SER A 166 26.37 -7.53 -3.90
C SER A 166 26.11 -9.03 -3.73
N GLY A 167 25.39 -9.42 -2.67
CA GLY A 167 25.03 -10.82 -2.39
C GLY A 167 24.22 -11.45 -3.51
N LYS A 168 24.30 -12.78 -3.70
CA LYS A 168 23.54 -13.58 -4.67
C LYS A 168 22.05 -13.56 -4.33
N GLY A 169 21.22 -13.38 -5.36
CA GLY A 169 19.76 -13.38 -5.29
C GLY A 169 19.11 -12.05 -4.86
N VAL A 170 19.88 -11.00 -4.57
CA VAL A 170 19.34 -9.67 -4.23
C VAL A 170 18.58 -9.08 -5.44
N LEU A 171 17.39 -8.54 -5.20
CA LEU A 171 16.59 -7.83 -6.19
C LEU A 171 17.25 -6.48 -6.52
N LYS A 172 17.68 -6.31 -7.77
CA LYS A 172 18.36 -5.09 -8.26
C LYS A 172 17.45 -4.13 -8.99
N ASP A 173 16.55 -4.67 -9.79
CA ASP A 173 15.66 -3.89 -10.64
C ASP A 173 14.35 -4.65 -10.83
N ILE A 174 13.27 -3.89 -11.00
CA ILE A 174 11.96 -4.42 -11.33
C ILE A 174 11.28 -3.52 -12.37
N ARG A 175 10.99 -4.09 -13.53
CA ARG A 175 10.23 -3.42 -14.58
C ARG A 175 8.80 -3.90 -14.56
N MET A 176 7.87 -2.96 -14.72
CA MET A 176 6.45 -3.23 -14.65
C MET A 176 5.84 -3.02 -16.03
N TYR A 177 4.93 -3.91 -16.40
CA TYR A 177 4.19 -3.81 -17.63
C TYR A 177 2.71 -4.01 -17.33
N ILE A 178 1.89 -3.13 -17.88
CA ILE A 178 0.44 -3.17 -17.73
C ILE A 178 -0.16 -3.35 -19.11
N ASN A 179 -0.94 -4.43 -19.27
CA ASN A 179 -1.56 -4.80 -20.54
C ASN A 179 -0.55 -4.83 -21.71
N GLY A 180 0.64 -5.38 -21.45
CA GLY A 180 1.72 -5.54 -22.42
C GLY A 180 2.55 -4.28 -22.72
N LYS A 181 2.24 -3.12 -22.11
CA LYS A 181 3.03 -1.89 -22.26
C LYS A 181 3.88 -1.64 -21.03
N GLU A 182 5.12 -1.20 -21.23
CA GLU A 182 5.97 -0.78 -20.12
C GLU A 182 5.29 0.35 -19.35
N TYR A 183 5.17 0.17 -18.05
CA TYR A 183 4.48 1.06 -17.15
C TYR A 183 5.51 1.77 -16.29
N PHE A 184 5.77 3.02 -16.65
CA PHE A 184 6.60 3.92 -15.86
C PHE A 184 5.78 4.41 -14.68
N THR A 185 5.92 3.70 -13.56
CA THR A 185 5.35 4.12 -12.28
C THR A 185 6.00 5.44 -11.85
N GLY A 186 5.17 6.42 -11.46
CA GLY A 186 5.69 7.71 -10.99
C GLY A 186 6.51 7.60 -9.72
N SER A 187 6.11 6.71 -8.83
CA SER A 187 6.86 6.27 -7.66
C SER A 187 6.41 4.87 -7.26
N TYR A 188 7.36 4.02 -6.90
CA TYR A 188 7.05 2.76 -6.22
C TYR A 188 7.91 2.64 -4.96
N THR A 189 7.40 1.91 -3.98
CA THR A 189 8.14 1.54 -2.78
C THR A 189 8.45 0.06 -2.83
N MET A 190 9.62 -0.30 -2.30
CA MET A 190 10.00 -1.67 -2.05
C MET A 190 10.37 -1.77 -0.57
N SER A 191 9.65 -2.60 0.17
CA SER A 191 9.84 -2.76 1.62
C SER A 191 10.18 -4.21 1.95
N ASP A 192 10.99 -4.42 2.99
CA ASP A 192 11.23 -5.77 3.52
C ASP A 192 9.90 -6.40 3.97
N GLY A 193 9.76 -7.70 3.72
CA GLY A 193 8.67 -8.51 4.26
C GLY A 193 8.96 -9.01 5.68
N ASP A 194 8.19 -10.01 6.12
CA ASP A 194 8.32 -10.63 7.43
C ASP A 194 9.56 -11.55 7.55
N THR A 195 10.10 -12.00 6.41
CA THR A 195 11.32 -12.81 6.34
C THR A 195 12.40 -12.15 5.47
N ARG A 196 13.63 -12.66 5.59
CA ARG A 196 14.77 -12.21 4.76
C ARG A 196 14.57 -12.40 3.25
N ASP A 197 13.62 -13.24 2.86
CA ASP A 197 13.40 -13.66 1.47
C ASP A 197 12.11 -13.09 0.87
N THR A 198 11.45 -12.19 1.59
CA THR A 198 10.16 -11.60 1.22
C THR A 198 10.26 -10.10 1.11
N ALA A 199 9.48 -9.51 0.20
CA ALA A 199 9.37 -8.07 0.04
C ALA A 199 7.94 -7.67 -0.37
N ILE A 200 7.59 -6.42 -0.10
CA ILE A 200 6.35 -5.79 -0.56
C ILE A 200 6.72 -4.73 -1.61
N LEU A 201 6.19 -4.90 -2.82
CA LEU A 201 6.21 -3.86 -3.86
C LEU A 201 4.88 -3.09 -3.80
N GLU A 202 4.93 -1.78 -3.63
CA GLU A 202 3.75 -0.93 -3.74
C GLU A 202 3.91 0.14 -4.82
N PHE A 203 2.84 0.39 -5.56
CA PHE A 203 2.78 1.50 -6.52
C PHE A 203 1.33 1.91 -6.79
N ASN A 204 1.16 3.00 -7.53
CA ASN A 204 -0.12 3.52 -7.96
C ASN A 204 -0.03 4.15 -9.37
N ASP A 205 -1.04 4.91 -9.77
CA ASP A 205 -1.06 5.72 -11.00
C ASP A 205 -0.73 7.20 -10.77
N SER A 206 -0.04 7.52 -9.66
CA SER A 206 0.46 8.88 -9.45
C SER A 206 1.46 9.26 -10.53
N LEU A 207 1.43 10.54 -10.90
CA LEU A 207 2.26 11.08 -11.97
C LEU A 207 3.75 11.04 -11.58
N PRO A 208 4.67 10.66 -12.49
CA PRO A 208 6.11 10.77 -12.25
C PRO A 208 6.49 12.22 -11.95
N ILE A 209 7.58 12.37 -11.19
CA ILE A 209 8.14 13.69 -10.90
C ILE A 209 8.55 14.35 -12.20
N THR A 210 7.86 15.43 -12.56
CA THR A 210 8.21 16.23 -13.74
C THR A 210 9.21 17.31 -13.32
N LEU A 211 10.49 17.09 -13.62
CA LEU A 211 11.49 18.15 -13.49
C LEU A 211 11.14 19.27 -14.50
N PRO A 212 11.23 20.57 -14.18
CA PRO A 212 11.20 21.68 -15.13
C PRO A 212 11.97 21.50 -16.45
N ASN A 213 13.01 20.66 -16.46
CA ASN A 213 13.81 20.31 -17.63
C ASN A 213 13.71 18.82 -18.02
N ALA A 214 12.73 18.08 -17.50
CA ALA A 214 12.53 16.68 -17.87
C ALA A 214 12.17 16.59 -19.35
N ASP A 215 12.67 15.53 -20.01
CA ASP A 215 12.25 15.21 -21.37
C ASP A 215 10.72 15.07 -21.38
N PRO A 216 9.98 15.76 -22.27
CA PRO A 216 8.54 15.58 -22.40
C PRO A 216 8.09 14.13 -22.56
N ASP A 217 8.95 13.24 -23.08
CA ASP A 217 8.70 11.80 -23.15
C ASP A 217 8.82 11.08 -21.80
N ASP A 218 9.59 11.60 -20.83
CA ASP A 218 9.67 11.12 -19.44
C ASP A 218 8.47 11.61 -18.59
N VAL A 219 7.72 12.59 -19.10
CA VAL A 219 6.52 13.17 -18.46
C VAL A 219 5.25 12.40 -18.86
N ARG A 220 5.38 11.21 -19.46
CA ARG A 220 4.21 10.40 -19.81
C ARG A 220 3.38 10.11 -18.57
N ARG A 221 2.14 10.60 -18.58
CA ARG A 221 1.17 10.30 -17.55
C ARG A 221 0.90 8.79 -17.60
N PRO A 222 1.13 8.04 -16.51
CA PRO A 222 0.62 6.69 -16.45
C PRO A 222 -0.88 6.72 -16.74
N GLU A 223 -1.32 5.85 -17.63
CA GLU A 223 -2.76 5.59 -17.79
C GLU A 223 -3.30 5.11 -16.44
N PRO A 224 -4.49 5.56 -16.00
CA PRO A 224 -5.09 5.04 -14.79
C PRO A 224 -5.16 3.51 -14.84
N LEU A 225 -4.80 2.87 -13.72
CA LEU A 225 -4.73 1.40 -13.64
C LEU A 225 -6.07 0.72 -13.99
N GLY A 226 -7.19 1.40 -13.67
CA GLY A 226 -8.54 0.87 -13.86
C GLY A 226 -8.86 -0.31 -12.95
N ASP A 227 -10.08 -0.84 -13.01
CA ASP A 227 -10.50 -1.89 -12.07
C ASP A 227 -9.89 -3.28 -12.35
N SER A 228 -9.29 -3.49 -13.52
CA SER A 228 -8.61 -4.75 -13.85
C SER A 228 -7.61 -4.57 -14.98
N PHE A 229 -6.47 -5.24 -14.86
CA PHE A 229 -5.40 -5.24 -15.84
C PHE A 229 -4.55 -6.51 -15.73
N GLU A 230 -3.80 -6.83 -16.78
CA GLU A 230 -2.73 -7.82 -16.70
C GLU A 230 -1.45 -7.12 -16.25
N LEU A 231 -0.85 -7.62 -15.17
CA LEU A 231 0.45 -7.16 -14.68
C LEU A 231 1.52 -8.17 -15.08
N LYS A 232 2.60 -7.67 -15.69
CA LYS A 232 3.86 -8.41 -15.84
C LYS A 232 4.98 -7.67 -15.10
N LEU A 233 5.71 -8.39 -14.26
CA LEU A 233 6.91 -7.94 -13.56
C LEU A 233 8.12 -8.65 -14.16
N GLU A 234 9.15 -7.88 -14.53
CA GLU A 234 10.46 -8.40 -14.91
C GLU A 234 11.46 -8.01 -13.82
N ALA A 235 11.85 -8.99 -12.99
CA ALA A 235 12.70 -8.79 -11.82
C ALA A 235 14.12 -9.27 -12.09
N THR A 236 15.10 -8.39 -11.93
CA THR A 236 16.51 -8.73 -12.08
C THR A 236 17.12 -9.04 -10.72
N LEU A 237 17.47 -10.29 -10.48
CA LEU A 237 18.17 -10.73 -9.27
C LEU A 237 19.68 -10.87 -9.54
N THR A 238 20.52 -10.56 -8.57
CA THR A 238 21.98 -10.77 -8.69
C THR A 238 22.33 -12.24 -8.92
N GLY A 239 23.30 -12.46 -9.81
CA GLY A 239 23.74 -13.80 -10.18
C GLY A 239 22.80 -14.54 -11.15
N ALA A 240 21.66 -13.93 -11.54
CA ALA A 240 20.82 -14.45 -12.61
C ALA A 240 21.32 -13.98 -13.98
N GLU A 241 21.29 -14.88 -14.97
CA GLU A 241 21.66 -14.55 -16.36
C GLU A 241 20.58 -13.76 -17.10
N GLN A 242 19.32 -13.94 -16.69
CA GLN A 242 18.14 -13.33 -17.28
C GLN A 242 17.12 -12.95 -16.19
N PRO A 243 16.29 -11.91 -16.43
CA PRO A 243 15.27 -11.48 -15.49
C PRO A 243 14.21 -12.57 -15.26
N TYR A 244 13.70 -12.65 -14.03
CA TYR A 244 12.54 -13.48 -13.68
C TYR A 244 11.27 -12.79 -14.14
N VAL A 245 10.32 -13.55 -14.71
CA VAL A 245 9.09 -12.99 -15.27
C VAL A 245 7.87 -13.50 -14.52
N LEU A 246 7.13 -12.59 -13.88
CA LEU A 246 5.87 -12.90 -13.21
C LEU A 246 4.72 -12.23 -13.95
N THR A 247 3.74 -13.00 -14.42
CA THR A 247 2.54 -12.46 -15.08
C THR A 247 1.28 -12.95 -14.39
N PHE A 248 0.39 -12.03 -14.02
CA PHE A 248 -0.89 -12.37 -13.39
C PHE A 248 -1.95 -11.28 -13.58
N PRO A 249 -3.25 -11.64 -13.60
CA PRO A 249 -4.32 -10.66 -13.65
C PRO A 249 -4.51 -9.98 -12.29
N VAL A 250 -4.61 -8.65 -12.32
CA VAL A 250 -5.00 -7.82 -11.18
C VAL A 250 -6.47 -7.42 -11.35
N LYS A 251 -7.22 -7.49 -10.25
CA LYS A 251 -8.59 -7.03 -10.20
C LYS A 251 -8.87 -6.33 -8.88
N LYS A 252 -9.56 -5.20 -8.93
CA LYS A 252 -10.05 -4.49 -7.75
C LYS A 252 -11.17 -5.29 -7.10
N ASN A 253 -11.14 -5.41 -5.77
CA ASN A 253 -12.15 -6.11 -4.99
C ASN A 253 -12.73 -5.26 -3.85
N THR A 254 -12.59 -3.94 -3.93
CA THR A 254 -13.16 -2.96 -3.01
C THR A 254 -14.24 -2.13 -3.70
N GLU A 255 -15.19 -1.64 -2.91
CA GLU A 255 -16.03 -0.50 -3.29
C GLU A 255 -15.38 0.75 -2.71
N ASN A 256 -15.28 1.81 -3.53
CA ASN A 256 -14.62 3.06 -3.13
C ASN A 256 -15.66 4.17 -3.06
N LEU A 257 -15.57 5.00 -2.03
CA LEU A 257 -16.33 6.24 -1.95
C LEU A 257 -15.50 7.36 -2.60
N VAL A 258 -15.97 7.85 -3.75
CA VAL A 258 -15.31 8.92 -4.50
C VAL A 258 -16.09 10.22 -4.32
N LEU A 259 -15.48 11.18 -3.64
CA LEU A 259 -16.00 12.52 -3.43
C LEU A 259 -15.31 13.49 -4.40
N LYS A 260 -16.12 14.25 -5.14
CA LYS A 260 -15.66 15.33 -6.03
C LYS A 260 -16.37 16.62 -5.62
N PRO A 261 -15.88 17.28 -4.55
CA PRO A 261 -16.59 18.41 -3.96
C PRO A 261 -16.58 19.67 -4.83
N GLU A 262 -15.73 19.73 -5.87
CA GLU A 262 -15.55 20.91 -6.75
C GLU A 262 -15.25 22.19 -5.95
N ALA A 263 -14.70 22.02 -4.73
CA ALA A 263 -14.50 23.09 -3.80
C ALA A 263 -13.22 23.86 -4.12
N VAL A 264 -13.27 25.17 -3.94
CA VAL A 264 -12.16 26.07 -4.24
C VAL A 264 -11.94 27.00 -3.06
N LYS A 265 -10.68 27.20 -2.69
CA LYS A 265 -10.25 28.19 -1.72
C LYS A 265 -9.16 29.08 -2.33
N SER A 266 -9.16 30.35 -1.98
CA SER A 266 -8.17 31.30 -2.48
C SER A 266 -7.78 32.28 -1.38
N HIS A 267 -6.50 32.58 -1.31
CA HIS A 267 -5.92 33.48 -0.33
C HIS A 267 -4.66 34.12 -0.92
N ASP A 268 -4.54 35.44 -0.77
CA ASP A 268 -3.37 36.24 -1.16
C ASP A 268 -2.80 35.98 -2.56
N GLY A 269 -3.66 35.66 -3.53
CA GLY A 269 -3.26 35.43 -4.92
C GLY A 269 -2.89 33.98 -5.25
N PHE A 270 -2.96 33.09 -4.27
CA PHE A 270 -2.87 31.64 -4.45
C PHE A 270 -4.25 30.99 -4.33
N ARG A 271 -4.46 29.88 -5.05
CA ARG A 271 -5.73 29.16 -5.08
C ARG A 271 -5.51 27.65 -5.04
N PHE A 272 -6.29 26.96 -4.22
CA PHE A 272 -6.48 25.52 -4.28
C PHE A 272 -7.85 25.13 -4.83
N ALA A 273 -7.87 24.06 -5.62
CA ALA A 273 -9.07 23.32 -5.97
C ALA A 273 -8.96 21.90 -5.40
N LEU A 274 -9.98 21.48 -4.65
CA LEU A 274 -10.12 20.12 -4.16
C LEU A 274 -10.79 19.27 -5.24
N ASP A 275 -9.97 18.55 -5.99
CA ASP A 275 -10.41 17.82 -7.17
C ASP A 275 -11.08 16.49 -6.80
N LYS A 276 -10.46 15.74 -5.88
CA LYS A 276 -10.93 14.41 -5.50
C LYS A 276 -10.49 14.02 -4.09
N LEU A 277 -11.41 13.40 -3.36
CA LEU A 277 -11.12 12.56 -2.21
C LEU A 277 -11.65 11.16 -2.53
N GLU A 278 -10.80 10.14 -2.39
CA GLU A 278 -11.19 8.75 -2.62
C GLU A 278 -10.90 7.93 -1.37
N LEU A 279 -11.95 7.39 -0.76
CA LEU A 279 -11.89 6.61 0.47
C LEU A 279 -12.08 5.14 0.12
N THR A 280 -11.12 4.31 0.55
CA THR A 280 -11.18 2.86 0.47
C THR A 280 -11.00 2.26 1.86
N PRO A 281 -11.23 0.95 2.04
CA PRO A 281 -10.93 0.28 3.31
C PRO A 281 -9.46 0.29 3.71
N ILE A 282 -8.53 0.63 2.79
CA ILE A 282 -7.08 0.52 3.03
C ILE A 282 -6.30 1.81 2.72
N THR A 283 -6.93 2.81 2.10
CA THR A 283 -6.28 4.06 1.68
C THR A 283 -7.27 5.20 1.67
N THR A 284 -6.83 6.39 2.04
CA THR A 284 -7.50 7.65 1.68
C THR A 284 -6.61 8.42 0.72
N ARG A 285 -7.07 8.71 -0.50
CA ARG A 285 -6.30 9.44 -1.51
C ARG A 285 -6.88 10.83 -1.75
N LEU A 286 -6.03 11.83 -1.63
CA LEU A 286 -6.32 13.26 -1.81
C LEU A 286 -5.70 13.75 -3.11
N THR A 287 -6.51 14.36 -3.97
CA THR A 287 -6.03 15.09 -5.16
C THR A 287 -6.44 16.56 -5.05
N ILE A 288 -5.44 17.45 -5.05
CA ILE A 288 -5.59 18.90 -5.04
C ILE A 288 -4.74 19.53 -6.14
N THR A 289 -5.29 20.53 -6.82
CA THR A 289 -4.53 21.40 -7.73
C THR A 289 -4.38 22.80 -7.18
N GLY A 290 -3.19 23.37 -7.36
CA GLY A 290 -2.83 24.72 -6.93
C GLY A 290 -2.49 25.64 -8.11
N GLN A 291 -2.93 26.90 -8.04
CA GLN A 291 -2.65 27.94 -9.03
C GLN A 291 -2.22 29.24 -8.36
N GLY A 292 -1.33 29.99 -9.01
CA GLY A 292 -0.72 31.21 -8.50
C GLY A 292 0.70 30.97 -7.98
N GLU A 293 1.29 32.01 -7.38
CA GLU A 293 2.66 31.97 -6.86
C GLU A 293 2.64 31.58 -5.38
N LEU A 294 3.30 30.50 -4.96
CA LEU A 294 3.37 30.13 -3.53
C LEU A 294 3.96 31.26 -2.66
N ALA A 295 4.91 32.02 -3.22
CA ALA A 295 5.52 33.18 -2.56
C ALA A 295 4.52 34.28 -2.16
N SER A 296 3.33 34.30 -2.78
CA SER A 296 2.27 35.25 -2.45
C SER A 296 1.64 34.99 -1.07
N LEU A 297 1.77 33.76 -0.55
CA LEU A 297 1.29 33.38 0.79
C LEU A 297 2.22 33.84 1.93
N GLY A 298 3.41 34.37 1.61
CA GLY A 298 4.42 34.81 2.57
C GLY A 298 5.83 34.33 2.25
N ASP A 299 6.83 34.97 2.86
CA ASP A 299 8.26 34.68 2.60
C ASP A 299 8.66 33.25 2.98
N GLU A 300 8.02 32.67 3.98
CA GLU A 300 8.20 31.30 4.42
C GLU A 300 7.66 30.24 3.44
N TYR A 301 6.88 30.66 2.44
CA TYR A 301 6.35 29.82 1.36
C TYR A 301 7.15 29.97 0.06
N LYS A 302 8.20 30.81 0.06
CA LYS A 302 9.12 30.93 -1.08
C LYS A 302 9.95 29.66 -1.22
N LEU A 303 9.81 28.99 -2.35
CA LEU A 303 10.74 27.93 -2.75
C LEU A 303 12.08 28.60 -3.10
N PRO A 304 13.23 28.15 -2.57
CA PRO A 304 14.52 28.66 -3.02
C PRO A 304 14.72 28.35 -4.51
N ASP A 305 15.30 29.28 -5.27
CA ASP A 305 15.44 29.19 -6.74
C ASP A 305 16.18 27.91 -7.20
N GLU A 306 17.06 27.34 -6.37
CA GLU A 306 17.83 26.12 -6.63
C GLU A 306 17.17 24.84 -6.06
N GLU A 307 16.06 24.98 -5.34
CA GLU A 307 15.49 23.94 -4.48
C GLU A 307 14.00 23.66 -4.76
N LEU A 308 13.56 23.81 -6.01
CA LEU A 308 12.25 23.26 -6.44
C LEU A 308 12.11 21.75 -6.13
N TYR A 309 13.23 21.08 -5.81
CA TYR A 309 13.36 19.64 -5.53
C TYR A 309 13.93 19.29 -4.16
N ALA A 310 14.49 20.25 -3.41
CA ALA A 310 14.92 19.93 -2.06
C ALA A 310 13.68 20.07 -1.20
N GLY A 311 13.13 18.96 -0.71
CA GLY A 311 11.96 18.91 0.15
C GLY A 311 12.07 19.71 1.46
N LYS A 312 13.01 20.67 1.59
CA LYS A 312 13.24 21.61 2.69
C LYS A 312 12.03 22.45 3.06
N HIS A 313 11.03 22.57 2.19
CA HIS A 313 9.69 23.03 2.54
C HIS A 313 8.70 21.94 2.14
N ARG A 314 8.30 21.08 3.09
CA ARG A 314 7.21 20.14 2.84
C ARG A 314 5.91 20.89 2.97
N PHE A 315 5.34 21.27 1.83
CA PHE A 315 3.91 21.48 1.75
C PHE A 315 3.23 20.13 2.03
N GLY A 316 2.27 20.09 2.93
CA GLY A 316 1.58 18.87 3.33
C GLY A 316 0.14 19.15 3.69
N PHE A 317 -0.59 18.08 4.02
CA PHE A 317 -1.99 18.16 4.40
C PHE A 317 -2.24 17.26 5.59
N ASP A 318 -2.90 17.81 6.62
CA ASP A 318 -3.49 16.99 7.66
C ASP A 318 -4.95 16.74 7.31
N ILE A 319 -5.36 15.48 7.34
CA ILE A 319 -6.74 15.06 7.10
C ILE A 319 -7.30 14.51 8.40
N CYS A 320 -8.47 14.97 8.82
CA CYS A 320 -9.17 14.42 9.98
C CYS A 320 -10.68 14.27 9.78
N ASP A 321 -11.28 13.38 10.57
CA ASP A 321 -12.73 13.19 10.66
C ASP A 321 -13.41 14.24 11.56
N GLU A 322 -14.73 14.12 11.77
CA GLU A 322 -15.52 15.01 12.63
C GLU A 322 -15.08 15.01 14.10
N SER A 323 -14.34 13.99 14.54
CA SER A 323 -13.81 13.85 15.89
C SER A 323 -12.37 14.36 16.00
N ASN A 324 -11.82 14.94 14.93
CA ASN A 324 -10.42 15.34 14.79
C ASN A 324 -9.41 14.17 14.87
N ASN A 325 -9.82 12.94 14.55
CA ASN A 325 -8.86 11.85 14.39
C ASN A 325 -8.06 12.08 13.11
N LEU A 326 -6.76 12.26 13.25
CA LEU A 326 -5.85 12.49 12.12
C LEU A 326 -5.52 11.19 11.40
N LEU A 327 -5.48 11.26 10.08
CA LEU A 327 -4.87 10.22 9.25
C LEU A 327 -3.36 10.39 9.20
N GLU A 328 -2.66 9.27 9.03
CA GLU A 328 -1.21 9.25 8.84
C GLU A 328 -0.89 9.28 7.36
N GLU A 329 0.10 10.08 6.95
CA GLU A 329 0.58 10.11 5.57
C GLU A 329 1.27 8.79 5.21
N LEU A 330 0.90 8.21 4.07
CA LEU A 330 1.62 7.07 3.50
C LEU A 330 2.87 7.54 2.75
N PRO A 331 3.91 6.70 2.62
CA PRO A 331 5.09 7.01 1.83
C PRO A 331 4.77 7.32 0.36
N GLY A 332 5.65 8.07 -0.30
CA GLY A 332 5.54 8.35 -1.75
C GLY A 332 4.74 9.60 -2.12
N ASN A 333 4.22 10.35 -1.15
CA ASN A 333 3.53 11.62 -1.38
C ASN A 333 4.47 12.68 -1.96
N LEU A 334 4.09 13.25 -3.10
CA LEU A 334 4.91 14.19 -3.86
C LEU A 334 4.05 15.35 -4.38
N MET A 335 4.63 16.55 -4.33
CA MET A 335 4.09 17.72 -5.03
C MET A 335 4.74 17.83 -6.40
N ASN A 336 3.93 17.91 -7.45
CA ASN A 336 4.36 18.09 -8.83
C ASN A 336 4.02 19.49 -9.35
N PHE A 337 4.72 19.96 -10.38
CA PHE A 337 4.38 21.19 -11.11
C PHE A 337 4.21 20.89 -12.60
N ILE A 338 2.96 20.81 -13.05
CA ILE A 338 2.59 20.30 -14.38
C ILE A 338 1.70 21.32 -15.09
N GLY A 339 2.12 21.76 -16.27
CA GLY A 339 1.32 22.68 -17.09
C GLY A 339 1.00 24.01 -16.39
N GLY A 340 1.93 24.52 -15.59
CA GLY A 340 1.76 25.78 -14.84
C GLY A 340 0.94 25.66 -13.56
N GLN A 341 0.67 24.45 -13.08
CA GLN A 341 -0.13 24.20 -11.87
C GLN A 341 0.61 23.27 -10.92
N TYR A 342 0.45 23.51 -9.62
CA TYR A 342 0.84 22.56 -8.59
C TYR A 342 -0.17 21.40 -8.58
N VAL A 343 0.32 20.17 -8.48
CA VAL A 343 -0.50 18.96 -8.38
C VAL A 343 -0.06 18.19 -7.15
N PHE A 344 -0.97 18.00 -6.21
CA PHE A 344 -0.78 17.23 -4.99
C PHE A 344 -1.62 15.97 -5.09
N ASP A 345 -0.97 14.82 -5.09
CA ASP A 345 -1.61 13.51 -5.10
C ASP A 345 -1.06 12.69 -3.93
N TYR A 346 -1.77 12.77 -2.81
CA TYR A 346 -1.29 12.31 -1.50
C TYR A 346 -2.15 11.15 -1.01
N SER A 347 -1.50 10.10 -0.52
CA SER A 347 -2.12 8.93 0.09
C SER A 347 -1.92 8.96 1.60
N PHE A 348 -2.96 8.52 2.30
CA PHE A 348 -3.04 8.46 3.75
C PHE A 348 -3.61 7.10 4.16
N THR A 349 -3.44 6.76 5.45
CA THR A 349 -4.12 5.62 6.06
C THR A 349 -5.65 5.73 5.90
N PRO A 350 -6.38 4.61 5.93
CA PRO A 350 -7.83 4.65 5.80
C PRO A 350 -8.48 5.23 7.06
N PHE A 351 -9.68 5.79 6.91
CA PHE A 351 -10.53 6.01 8.08
C PHE A 351 -10.97 4.66 8.67
N LYS A 352 -11.06 4.59 10.01
CA LYS A 352 -11.52 3.36 10.71
C LYS A 352 -12.97 3.03 10.37
N GLU A 353 -13.79 4.05 10.19
CA GLU A 353 -15.19 4.00 9.77
C GLU A 353 -15.43 5.11 8.76
N THR A 354 -16.47 5.02 7.95
CA THR A 354 -16.83 6.12 7.04
C THR A 354 -17.16 7.38 7.85
N PRO A 355 -16.38 8.46 7.71
CA PRO A 355 -16.62 9.69 8.48
C PRO A 355 -17.88 10.39 7.99
N LYS A 356 -18.47 11.27 8.81
CA LYS A 356 -19.59 12.12 8.39
C LYS A 356 -19.12 13.40 7.71
N SER A 357 -17.96 13.88 8.13
CA SER A 357 -17.30 15.02 7.50
C SER A 357 -15.79 14.86 7.59
N ILE A 358 -15.11 15.47 6.61
CA ILE A 358 -13.66 15.43 6.47
C ILE A 358 -13.16 16.87 6.47
N THR A 359 -12.14 17.15 7.28
CA THR A 359 -11.42 18.41 7.24
C THR A 359 -10.02 18.18 6.67
N ILE A 360 -9.64 18.98 5.69
CA ILE A 360 -8.31 18.97 5.07
C ILE A 360 -7.61 20.29 5.41
N LYS A 361 -6.45 20.17 6.06
CA LYS A 361 -5.67 21.30 6.58
C LYS A 361 -4.32 21.40 5.86
N PRO A 362 -4.20 22.26 4.83
CA PRO A 362 -2.92 22.52 4.21
C PRO A 362 -1.95 23.15 5.21
N TYR A 363 -0.70 22.71 5.17
CA TYR A 363 0.37 23.25 6.03
C TYR A 363 1.71 23.29 5.29
N VAL A 364 2.64 24.08 5.82
CA VAL A 364 4.07 24.01 5.47
C VAL A 364 4.90 23.67 6.69
N LEU A 365 5.86 22.76 6.55
CA LEU A 365 6.86 22.50 7.58
C LEU A 365 7.94 23.58 7.59
N SER A 366 8.08 24.25 8.72
CA SER A 366 9.22 25.14 8.96
C SER A 366 10.49 24.32 9.19
N GLN A 367 11.56 24.70 8.49
CA GLN A 367 12.88 24.12 8.69
C GLN A 367 13.67 24.94 9.72
N ASP A 368 14.24 24.26 10.72
CA ASP A 368 15.25 24.85 11.58
C ASP A 368 16.52 25.09 10.78
N LYS A 369 16.81 26.37 10.52
CA LYS A 369 17.99 26.82 9.77
C LYS A 369 19.33 26.37 10.40
N SER A 370 19.35 26.08 11.71
CA SER A 370 20.57 25.67 12.41
C SER A 370 20.86 24.18 12.37
N SER A 371 19.82 23.34 12.33
CA SER A 371 19.95 21.88 12.37
C SER A 371 19.54 21.20 11.06
N GLY A 372 18.91 21.93 10.14
CA GLY A 372 18.33 21.39 8.90
C GLY A 372 17.09 20.52 9.13
N LYS A 373 16.64 20.35 10.39
CA LYS A 373 15.49 19.51 10.75
C LYS A 373 14.19 20.32 10.68
N TYR A 374 13.09 19.70 10.26
CA TYR A 374 11.76 20.29 10.33
C TYR A 374 11.25 20.30 11.77
N LYS A 375 10.55 21.36 12.16
CA LYS A 375 10.13 21.54 13.57
C LYS A 375 8.64 21.82 13.77
N GLU A 376 8.00 22.62 12.93
CA GLU A 376 6.63 23.08 13.20
C GLU A 376 5.79 23.13 11.92
N LYS A 377 4.56 22.62 12.00
CA LYS A 377 3.54 22.79 10.95
C LYS A 377 2.93 24.19 11.08
N LYS A 378 3.08 25.00 10.03
CA LYS A 378 2.34 26.26 9.88
C LYS A 378 1.14 26.01 8.99
N TYR A 379 -0.06 26.08 9.56
CA TYR A 379 -1.32 25.86 8.83
C TYR A 379 -1.74 27.08 8.03
N LEU A 380 -2.38 26.82 6.88
CA LEU A 380 -3.00 27.80 6.00
C LEU A 380 -4.52 27.76 6.20
N SER A 381 -4.99 28.35 7.31
CA SER A 381 -6.39 28.23 7.75
C SER A 381 -7.42 28.73 6.72
N GLU A 382 -7.06 29.74 5.94
CA GLU A 382 -7.86 30.36 4.88
C GLU A 382 -8.10 29.41 3.70
N LEU A 383 -7.24 28.40 3.58
CA LEU A 383 -7.25 27.39 2.53
C LEU A 383 -7.73 26.01 3.02
N GLU A 384 -8.27 25.92 4.23
CA GLU A 384 -8.88 24.69 4.75
C GLU A 384 -10.16 24.32 4.00
N PHE A 385 -10.33 23.01 3.76
CA PHE A 385 -11.54 22.44 3.19
C PHE A 385 -12.31 21.66 4.26
N HIS A 386 -13.63 21.81 4.24
CA HIS A 386 -14.57 20.96 4.97
C HIS A 386 -15.48 20.31 3.96
N VAL A 387 -15.56 18.98 4.00
CA VAL A 387 -16.32 18.17 3.05
C VAL A 387 -17.30 17.29 3.82
N ASP A 388 -18.58 17.39 3.48
CA ASP A 388 -19.60 16.49 4.01
C ASP A 388 -19.61 15.16 3.25
N VAL A 389 -19.72 14.07 3.98
CA VAL A 389 -19.73 12.69 3.49
C VAL A 389 -21.13 12.14 3.75
N ASN A 390 -22.08 12.48 2.86
CA ASN A 390 -23.49 12.10 2.99
C ASN A 390 -23.76 10.64 2.58
#